data_AF-A0A1H9GBJ9-F1
#
_entry.id   AF-A0A1H9GBJ9-F1
#
_cell.length_a   1.000
_cell.length_b   1.000
_cell.length_c   1.000
_cell.angle_alpha   90.00
_cell.angle_beta   90.00
_cell.angle_gamma   90.00
#
_symmetry.space_group_name_H-M   'P 1'
#
loop_
_entity.id
_entity.type
_entity.pdbx_description
1 polymer ?
#
loop_
_entity_poly.entity_id
_entity_poly.type
_entity_poly.pdbx_seq_one_letter_code
_entity_poly.pdbx_strand_id
1 'polypeptide(L)'
;MTLTQLAFYAFAAIAAGGLGLTLLILLRLRFPSWLGMVHGLGALACLALLLAANLRGGEATPAQAWWALLVFLSGLIGGLVLFRVLFKDRATLPLALMHGSLGAVGLYLLYGAAF
;
A
#
# COMPACT_ATOMS: atom_id res chain seq x y z
N MET A 1 -14.25 -12.02 11.40
CA MET A 1 -13.19 -11.18 10.79
C MET A 1 -13.50 -9.72 11.10
N THR A 2 -12.61 -9.02 11.79
CA THR A 2 -12.80 -7.59 12.12
C THR A 2 -12.54 -6.71 10.89
N LEU A 3 -12.94 -5.44 10.93
CA LEU A 3 -12.61 -4.48 9.85
C LEU A 3 -11.09 -4.30 9.71
N THR A 4 -10.34 -4.34 10.81
CA THR A 4 -8.86 -4.26 10.79
C THR A 4 -8.24 -5.47 10.12
N GLN A 5 -8.77 -6.68 10.37
CA GLN A 5 -8.34 -7.91 9.66
C GLN A 5 -8.69 -7.85 8.17
N LEU A 6 -9.86 -7.34 7.81
CA LEU A 6 -10.24 -7.12 6.41
C LEU A 6 -9.29 -6.12 5.74
N ALA A 7 -8.96 -5.02 6.41
CA ALA A 7 -7.99 -4.04 5.92
C ALA A 7 -6.61 -4.66 5.71
N PHE A 8 -6.16 -5.50 6.66
CA PHE A 8 -4.90 -6.24 6.54
C PHE A 8 -4.87 -7.10 5.27
N TYR A 9 -5.88 -7.96 5.07
CA TYR A 9 -5.92 -8.82 3.89
C TYR A 9 -6.05 -8.03 2.58
N ALA A 10 -6.80 -6.93 2.58
CA ALA A 10 -6.92 -6.05 1.42
C ALA A 10 -5.57 -5.41 1.07
N PHE A 11 -4.85 -4.84 2.06
CA PHE A 11 -3.50 -4.31 1.84
C PHE A 11 -2.50 -5.40 1.42
N ALA A 12 -2.60 -6.61 1.99
CA ALA A 12 -1.72 -7.72 1.62
C ALA A 12 -1.91 -8.12 0.16
N ALA A 13 -3.16 -8.15 -0.33
CA ALA A 13 -3.46 -8.39 -1.73
C ALA A 13 -2.88 -7.29 -2.65
N ILE A 14 -3.01 -6.01 -2.25
CA ILE A 14 -2.44 -4.89 -3.00
C ILE A 14 -0.90 -4.95 -3.01
N ALA A 15 -0.28 -5.27 -1.88
CA ALA A 15 1.17 -5.44 -1.78
C ALA A 15 1.66 -6.62 -2.65
N ALA A 16 0.94 -7.74 -2.67
CA ALA A 16 1.23 -8.85 -3.58
C ALA A 16 1.14 -8.43 -5.06
N GLY A 17 0.14 -7.61 -5.42
CA GLY A 17 0.06 -6.98 -6.74
C GLY A 17 1.27 -6.08 -7.03
N GLY A 18 1.70 -5.27 -6.06
CA GLY A 18 2.90 -4.43 -6.15
C GLY A 18 4.20 -5.22 -6.32
N LEU A 19 4.33 -6.37 -5.64
CA LEU A 19 5.43 -7.32 -5.85
C LEU A 19 5.41 -7.89 -7.26
N GLY A 20 4.23 -8.23 -7.79
CA GLY A 20 4.06 -8.64 -9.19
C GLY A 20 4.54 -7.56 -10.17
N LEU A 21 4.15 -6.29 -9.96
CA LEU A 21 4.64 -5.17 -10.78
C LEU A 21 6.16 -5.01 -10.69
N THR A 22 6.71 -5.12 -9.48
CA THR A 22 8.16 -5.05 -9.25
C THR A 22 8.90 -6.19 -9.96
N LEU A 23 8.33 -7.39 -9.97
CA LEU A 23 8.87 -8.54 -10.70
C LEU A 23 8.83 -8.32 -12.21
N LEU A 24 7.76 -7.75 -12.76
CA LEU A 24 7.69 -7.39 -14.19
C LEU A 24 8.77 -6.37 -14.57
N ILE A 25 9.02 -5.38 -13.72
CA ILE A 25 10.12 -4.40 -13.90
C ILE A 25 11.47 -5.12 -13.87
N LEU A 26 11.70 -5.99 -12.89
CA LEU A 26 12.93 -6.77 -12.75
C LEU A 26 13.20 -7.64 -13.99
N LEU A 27 12.17 -8.31 -14.50
CA LEU A 27 12.21 -9.16 -15.68
C LEU A 27 12.18 -8.37 -17.01
N ARG A 28 12.09 -7.04 -16.95
CA ARG A 28 11.99 -6.13 -18.12
C ARG A 28 10.82 -6.47 -19.04
N LEU A 29 9.74 -7.02 -18.48
CA LEU A 29 8.52 -7.31 -19.22
C LEU A 29 7.67 -6.05 -19.35
N ARG A 30 7.12 -5.81 -20.55
CA ARG A 30 6.17 -4.72 -20.77
C ARG A 30 4.84 -5.09 -20.15
N PHE A 31 4.20 -4.11 -19.50
CA PHE A 31 2.89 -4.29 -18.90
C PHE A 31 2.04 -3.04 -19.15
N PRO A 32 0.71 -3.20 -19.24
CA PRO A 32 -0.16 -2.08 -19.54
C PRO A 32 -0.24 -1.10 -18.37
N SER A 33 -0.35 0.20 -18.70
CA SER A 33 -0.34 1.30 -17.73
C SER A 33 -1.50 1.27 -16.73
N TRP A 34 -2.61 0.62 -17.08
CA TRP A 34 -3.76 0.48 -16.19
C TRP A 34 -3.46 -0.37 -14.95
N LEU A 35 -2.48 -1.27 -14.98
CA LEU A 35 -2.13 -2.07 -13.80
C LEU A 35 -1.60 -1.21 -12.65
N GLY A 36 -0.73 -0.23 -12.95
CA GLY A 36 -0.26 0.73 -11.95
C GLY A 36 -1.38 1.62 -11.42
N MET A 37 -2.36 1.94 -12.26
CA MET A 37 -3.56 2.69 -11.84
C MET A 37 -4.43 1.86 -10.89
N VAL A 38 -4.74 0.60 -11.24
CA VAL A 38 -5.53 -0.31 -10.39
C VAL A 38 -4.83 -0.56 -9.07
N HIS A 39 -3.51 -0.75 -9.07
CA HIS A 39 -2.73 -0.88 -7.83
C HIS A 39 -2.88 0.36 -6.93
N GLY A 40 -2.72 1.57 -7.48
CA GLY A 40 -2.88 2.82 -6.71
C GLY A 40 -4.30 3.07 -6.21
N LEU A 41 -5.32 2.82 -7.04
CA LEU A 41 -6.73 2.95 -6.64
C LEU A 41 -7.12 1.90 -5.59
N GLY A 42 -6.61 0.68 -5.71
CA GLY A 42 -6.78 -0.37 -4.72
C GLY A 42 -6.15 0.03 -3.37
N ALA A 43 -4.95 0.60 -3.38
CA ALA A 43 -4.31 1.13 -2.17
C ALA A 43 -5.14 2.26 -1.52
N LEU A 44 -5.70 3.17 -2.33
CA LEU A 44 -6.58 4.24 -1.84
C LEU A 44 -7.86 3.68 -1.19
N ALA A 45 -8.48 2.66 -1.80
CA ALA A 45 -9.65 2.00 -1.22
C ALA A 45 -9.30 1.31 0.11
N CYS A 46 -8.13 0.66 0.20
CA CYS A 46 -7.64 0.05 1.44
C CYS A 46 -7.37 1.09 2.54
N LEU A 47 -6.86 2.28 2.18
CA LEU A 47 -6.68 3.40 3.12
C LEU A 47 -8.02 3.89 3.68
N ALA A 48 -9.03 4.05 2.83
CA ALA A 48 -10.37 4.43 3.27
C ALA A 48 -10.97 3.37 4.22
N LEU A 49 -10.77 2.09 3.90
CA LEU A 49 -11.20 0.97 4.76
C LEU A 49 -10.49 0.98 6.13
N LEU A 50 -9.15 1.17 6.15
CA LEU A 50 -8.39 1.21 7.40
C LEU A 50 -8.75 2.43 8.25
N LEU A 51 -8.97 3.59 7.63
CA LEU A 51 -9.45 4.77 8.32
C LEU A 51 -10.82 4.51 8.95
N ALA A 52 -11.76 3.92 8.20
CA ALA A 52 -13.07 3.54 8.72
C ALA A 52 -12.97 2.53 9.87
N ALA A 53 -12.06 1.56 9.78
CA ALA A 53 -11.79 0.59 10.85
C ALA A 53 -11.29 1.30 12.13
N ASN A 54 -10.31 2.20 12.00
CA ASN A 54 -9.74 2.93 13.13
C ASN A 54 -10.75 3.85 13.81
N LEU A 55 -11.56 4.57 13.01
CA LEU A 55 -12.62 5.45 13.53
C LEU A 55 -13.72 4.65 14.24
N ARG A 56 -14.09 3.48 13.72
CA ARG A 56 -15.10 2.62 14.35
C ARG A 56 -14.61 1.97 15.65
N GLY A 57 -13.32 1.68 15.74
CA GLY A 57 -12.71 1.15 16.98
C GLY A 57 -12.59 2.20 18.09
N GLY A 58 -12.59 3.49 17.77
CA GLY A 58 -12.53 4.58 18.75
C GLY A 58 -11.30 4.49 19.66
N GLU A 59 -11.50 4.66 20.96
CA GLU A 59 -10.43 4.58 21.97
C GLU A 59 -9.81 3.18 22.11
N ALA A 60 -10.52 2.13 21.67
CA ALA A 60 -10.00 0.76 21.69
C ALA A 60 -9.07 0.45 20.50
N THR A 61 -8.95 1.36 19.53
CA THR A 61 -8.06 1.16 18.37
C THR A 61 -6.59 1.19 18.80
N PRO A 62 -5.82 0.12 18.55
CA PRO A 62 -4.39 0.10 18.87
C PRO A 62 -3.65 1.23 18.14
N ALA A 63 -2.71 1.90 18.83
CA ALA A 63 -1.90 2.97 18.24
C ALA A 63 -1.18 2.53 16.95
N GLN A 64 -0.79 1.26 16.86
CA GLN A 64 -0.17 0.66 15.67
C GLN A 64 -1.04 0.77 14.42
N ALA A 65 -2.37 0.69 14.52
CA ALA A 65 -3.27 0.81 13.38
C ALA A 65 -3.27 2.24 12.79
N TRP A 66 -3.09 3.26 13.63
CA TRP A 66 -2.91 4.64 13.20
C TRP A 66 -1.55 4.87 12.54
N TRP A 67 -0.49 4.27 13.09
CA TRP A 67 0.84 4.31 12.46
C TRP A 67 0.85 3.59 11.11
N ALA A 68 0.19 2.44 11.00
CA ALA A 68 0.02 1.75 9.73
C ALA A 68 -0.69 2.64 8.69
N LEU A 69 -1.77 3.33 9.09
CA LEU A 69 -2.48 4.28 8.24
C LEU A 69 -1.55 5.39 7.72
N LEU A 70 -0.74 5.99 8.60
CA LEU A 70 0.22 7.04 8.21
C LEU A 70 1.27 6.50 7.24
N VAL A 71 1.84 5.33 7.51
CA VAL A 71 2.85 4.71 6.63
C VAL A 71 2.26 4.40 5.24
N PHE A 72 1.07 3.82 5.17
CA PHE A 72 0.40 3.56 3.89
C PHE A 72 0.04 4.85 3.16
N LEU A 73 -0.39 5.90 3.87
CA LEU A 73 -0.70 7.20 3.28
C LEU A 73 0.55 7.86 2.70
N SER A 74 1.66 7.84 3.44
CA SER A 74 2.97 8.29 2.93
C SER A 74 3.42 7.46 1.73
N GLY A 75 3.20 6.14 1.75
CA GLY A 75 3.43 5.24 0.61
C GLY A 75 2.64 5.67 -0.62
N LEU A 76 1.33 5.91 -0.48
CA LEU A 76 0.46 6.35 -1.58
C LEU A 76 0.89 7.70 -2.15
N ILE A 77 1.07 8.71 -1.30
CA ILE A 77 1.50 10.05 -1.70
C ILE A 77 2.88 10.00 -2.35
N GLY A 78 3.83 9.28 -1.74
CA GLY A 78 5.17 9.06 -2.28
C GLY A 78 5.12 8.38 -3.64
N GLY A 79 4.29 7.34 -3.81
CA GLY A 79 4.08 6.69 -5.09
C GLY A 79 3.52 7.62 -6.17
N LEU A 80 2.54 8.47 -5.81
CA LEU A 80 2.02 9.49 -6.72
C LEU A 80 3.11 10.49 -7.14
N VAL A 81 3.84 11.05 -6.18
CA VAL A 81 4.91 12.02 -6.45
C VAL A 81 6.00 11.38 -7.31
N LEU A 82 6.48 10.19 -6.95
CA LEU A 82 7.57 9.53 -7.65
C LEU A 82 7.17 9.10 -9.07
N PHE A 83 6.06 8.38 -9.22
CA PHE A 83 5.72 7.73 -10.50
C PHE A 83 4.83 8.59 -11.42
N ARG A 84 4.18 9.65 -10.90
CA ARG A 84 3.35 10.55 -11.72
C ARG A 84 3.96 11.93 -11.94
N VAL A 85 4.84 12.39 -11.04
CA VAL A 85 5.42 13.74 -11.10
C VAL A 85 6.92 13.70 -11.43
N LEU A 86 7.74 13.14 -10.55
CA LEU A 86 9.21 13.22 -10.65
C LEU A 86 9.81 12.29 -11.71
N PHE A 87 9.37 11.05 -11.75
CA PHE A 87 9.86 10.00 -12.65
C PHE A 87 8.72 9.43 -13.48
N LYS A 88 7.92 10.32 -14.07
CA LYS A 88 6.79 9.96 -14.92
C LYS A 88 7.24 8.99 -16.02
N ASP A 89 6.46 7.92 -16.18
CA ASP A 89 6.69 6.84 -17.15
C ASP A 89 8.04 6.10 -16.98
N ARG A 90 8.69 6.25 -15.81
CA ARG A 90 9.98 5.62 -15.48
C ARG A 90 9.92 4.84 -14.17
N ALA A 91 9.21 3.71 -14.19
CA ALA A 91 9.20 2.77 -13.07
C ALA A 91 10.49 1.93 -13.06
N THR A 92 11.50 2.39 -12.31
CA THR A 92 12.75 1.66 -12.13
C THR A 92 12.71 0.77 -10.88
N LEU A 93 13.55 -0.27 -10.85
CA LEU A 93 13.61 -1.19 -9.71
C LEU A 93 13.91 -0.50 -8.37
N PRO A 94 14.88 0.43 -8.26
CA PRO A 94 15.13 1.12 -6.99
C PRO A 94 13.92 1.91 -6.48
N LEU A 95 13.19 2.58 -7.39
CA LEU A 95 11.98 3.33 -7.03
C LEU A 95 10.87 2.39 -6.56
N ALA A 96 10.68 1.26 -7.26
CA ALA A 96 9.70 0.26 -6.90
C ALA A 96 10.00 -0.37 -5.53
N LEU A 97 11.26 -0.69 -5.24
CA LEU A 97 11.69 -1.23 -3.95
C LEU A 97 11.54 -0.20 -2.81
N MET A 98 11.92 1.05 -3.06
CA MET A 98 11.78 2.13 -2.08
C MET A 98 10.29 2.41 -1.75
N HIS A 99 9.41 2.37 -2.74
CA HIS A 99 7.97 2.52 -2.50
C HIS A 99 7.39 1.27 -1.82
N GLY A 100 7.78 0.07 -2.28
CA GLY A 100 7.31 -1.20 -1.73
C GLY A 100 7.72 -1.44 -0.28
N SER A 101 8.85 -0.90 0.17
CA SER A 101 9.29 -1.01 1.57
C SER A 101 8.32 -0.31 2.54
N LEU A 102 7.72 0.81 2.15
CA LEU A 102 6.64 1.44 2.93
C LEU A 102 5.42 0.54 3.03
N GLY A 103 5.06 -0.16 1.94
CA GLY A 103 4.00 -1.17 1.96
C GLY A 103 4.29 -2.32 2.93
N ALA A 104 5.52 -2.82 2.96
CA ALA A 104 5.95 -3.87 3.88
C ALA A 104 5.93 -3.42 5.35
N VAL A 105 6.43 -2.22 5.65
CA VAL A 105 6.38 -1.64 7.00
C VAL A 105 4.93 -1.41 7.44
N GLY A 106 4.08 -0.88 6.56
CA GLY A 106 2.66 -0.70 6.84
C GLY A 106 1.96 -2.03 7.17
N LEU A 107 2.26 -3.09 6.42
CA LEU A 107 1.73 -4.43 6.68
C LEU A 107 2.21 -5.01 8.01
N TYR A 108 3.49 -4.84 8.35
CA TYR A 108 4.05 -5.27 9.62
C TYR A 108 3.35 -4.58 10.81
N LEU A 109 3.16 -3.27 10.74
CA LEU A 109 2.45 -2.50 11.77
C LEU A 109 0.97 -2.92 11.87
N LEU A 110 0.31 -3.09 10.73
CA LEU A 110 -1.10 -3.46 10.69
C LEU A 110 -1.31 -4.90 11.19
N TYR A 111 -0.36 -5.81 10.96
CA TYR A 111 -0.42 -7.16 11.48
C TYR A 111 -0.52 -7.17 13.01
N GLY A 112 0.37 -6.44 13.71
CA GLY A 112 0.35 -6.35 15.17
C GLY A 112 -0.91 -5.69 15.75
N ALA A 113 -1.63 -4.91 14.94
CA ALA A 113 -2.93 -4.35 15.33
C ALA A 113 -4.11 -5.26 14.98
N ALA A 114 -3.95 -6.21 14.06
CA ALA A 114 -5.01 -7.06 13.52
C ALA A 114 -5.07 -8.46 14.17
N PHE A 115 -3.96 -8.93 14.74
CA PHE A 115 -3.77 -10.27 15.31
C PHE A 115 -2.91 -10.19 16.58
#